data_AF-A0A1J3EZL8-F1
#
_entry.id   AF-A0A1J3EZL8-F1
#
_cell.length_a   1.000
_cell.length_b   1.000
_cell.length_c   1.000
_cell.angle_alpha   90.00
_cell.angle_beta   90.00
_cell.angle_gamma   90.00
#
_symmetry.space_group_name_H-M   'P 1'
#
loop_
_entity.id
_entity.type
_entity.pdbx_description
1 polymer ?
#
loop_
_entity_poly.entity_id
_entity_poly.type
_entity_poly.pdbx_seq_one_letter_code
_entity_poly.pdbx_strand_id
1 'polypeptide(L)'
;SVSRLNKKNHPRAKKSSFRPPSEMENAVAKQSIPLLTLYKMGRFNLSHRVVLAPLTRQRSYGNVPQPHAVLYYSQRTTPGGFLVTEATGVSDTAQGYQDTPGIWTKEHVEAWKPIVDAVH
;
A
#
# COMPACT_ATOMS: atom_id res chain seq x y z
N SER A 1 -62.57 43.37 13.81
CA SER A 1 -61.99 42.02 13.69
C SER A 1 -60.50 42.17 13.44
N VAL A 2 -59.68 41.57 14.29
CA VAL A 2 -58.23 41.82 14.44
C VAL A 2 -57.45 40.85 13.55
N SER A 3 -56.70 41.34 12.57
CA SER A 3 -55.75 40.54 11.78
C SER A 3 -54.32 40.87 12.22
N ARG A 4 -53.78 40.04 13.12
CA ARG A 4 -52.38 40.13 13.60
C ARG A 4 -51.41 39.76 12.49
N LEU A 5 -50.48 40.69 12.21
CA LEU A 5 -49.29 40.49 11.39
C LEU A 5 -48.37 39.42 12.04
N ASN A 6 -48.07 38.35 11.29
CA ASN A 6 -47.24 37.25 11.73
C ASN A 6 -45.75 37.66 11.70
N LYS A 7 -45.08 37.74 12.86
CA LYS A 7 -43.65 38.05 12.96
C LYS A 7 -42.84 36.82 12.51
N LYS A 8 -41.98 37.02 11.50
CA LYS A 8 -41.02 36.04 10.97
C LYS A 8 -40.11 35.50 12.07
N ASN A 9 -40.11 34.18 12.26
CA ASN A 9 -39.14 33.45 13.08
C ASN A 9 -37.75 33.55 12.44
N HIS A 10 -36.83 34.27 13.08
CA HIS A 10 -35.40 34.18 12.78
C HIS A 10 -34.84 32.86 13.33
N PRO A 11 -33.98 32.13 12.60
CA PRO A 11 -33.29 30.97 13.15
C PRO A 11 -32.30 31.42 14.23
N ARG A 12 -32.46 30.93 15.46
CA ARG A 12 -31.47 31.07 16.53
C ARG A 12 -30.13 30.47 16.05
N ALA A 13 -29.08 31.28 16.05
CA ALA A 13 -27.72 30.79 15.88
C ALA A 13 -27.45 29.66 16.88
N LYS A 14 -27.06 28.48 16.38
CA LYS A 14 -26.59 27.38 17.24
C LYS A 14 -25.35 27.90 17.97
N LYS A 15 -25.43 28.02 19.31
CA LYS A 15 -24.26 28.32 20.14
C LYS A 15 -23.19 27.29 19.80
N SER A 16 -22.04 27.76 19.32
CA SER A 16 -20.83 26.95 19.20
C SER A 16 -20.51 26.41 20.59
N SER A 17 -20.79 25.14 20.84
CA SER A 17 -20.39 24.48 22.06
C SER A 17 -18.87 24.34 22.01
N PHE A 18 -18.17 25.09 22.86
CA PHE A 18 -16.75 24.90 23.11
C PHE A 18 -16.54 23.45 23.54
N ARG A 19 -15.84 22.64 22.72
CA ARG A 19 -15.46 21.30 23.12
C ARG A 19 -14.30 21.42 24.10
N PRO A 20 -14.36 20.77 25.27
CA PRO A 20 -13.27 20.80 26.21
C PRO A 20 -12.00 20.20 25.56
N PRO A 21 -10.80 20.67 25.93
CA PRO A 21 -9.54 20.17 25.39
C PRO A 21 -9.42 18.64 25.45
N SER A 22 -9.95 18.01 26.50
CA SER A 22 -9.98 16.55 26.65
C SER A 22 -10.83 15.83 25.59
N GLU A 23 -11.90 16.44 25.08
CA GLU A 23 -12.68 15.87 23.96
C GLU A 23 -11.96 16.05 22.62
N MET A 24 -11.18 17.13 22.47
CA MET A 24 -10.34 17.33 21.30
C MET A 24 -9.13 16.39 21.31
N GLU A 25 -8.51 16.18 22.46
CA GLU A 25 -7.40 15.24 22.68
C GLU A 25 -7.85 13.79 22.43
N ASN A 26 -9.05 13.43 22.87
CA ASN A 26 -9.68 12.13 22.58
C ASN A 26 -10.13 11.98 21.11
N ALA A 27 -10.49 13.07 20.42
CA ALA A 27 -10.84 13.02 19.00
C ALA A 27 -9.62 12.84 18.09
N VAL A 28 -8.47 13.43 18.46
CA VAL A 28 -7.18 13.26 17.78
C VAL A 28 -6.62 11.85 18.05
N ALA A 29 -6.79 11.31 19.26
CA ALA A 29 -6.37 9.95 19.61
C ALA A 29 -7.17 8.82 18.92
N LYS A 30 -8.31 9.14 18.29
CA LYS A 30 -9.21 8.12 17.68
C LYS A 30 -9.12 8.03 16.15
N GLN A 31 -8.35 8.89 15.49
CA GLN A 31 -8.15 8.79 14.04
C GLN A 31 -6.97 7.86 13.71
N SER A 32 -7.25 6.56 13.62
CA SER A 32 -6.32 5.62 13.00
C SER A 32 -6.09 6.00 11.54
N ILE A 33 -4.84 6.22 11.13
CA ILE A 33 -4.49 6.46 9.72
C ILE A 33 -4.86 5.21 8.91
N PRO A 34 -5.87 5.24 8.02
CA PRO A 34 -6.39 4.02 7.39
C PRO A 34 -5.30 3.20 6.67
N LEU A 35 -4.33 3.88 6.06
CA LEU A 35 -3.20 3.28 5.35
C LEU A 35 -2.28 2.44 6.26
N LEU A 36 -2.19 2.78 7.54
CA LEU A 36 -1.31 2.12 8.52
C LEU A 36 -2.06 1.08 9.39
N THR A 37 -3.33 0.79 9.05
CA THR A 37 -4.10 -0.24 9.76
C THR A 37 -3.80 -1.64 9.24
N LEU A 38 -3.96 -2.63 10.11
CA LEU A 38 -3.86 -4.05 9.76
C LEU A 38 -4.86 -4.44 8.66
N TYR A 39 -4.51 -5.44 7.86
CA TYR A 39 -5.39 -5.97 6.82
C TYR A 39 -5.21 -7.48 6.63
N LYS A 40 -6.32 -8.22 6.61
CA LYS A 40 -6.31 -9.67 6.31
C LYS A 40 -6.60 -9.87 4.83
N MET A 41 -5.59 -10.30 4.08
CA MET A 41 -5.69 -10.60 2.65
C MET A 41 -5.66 -12.11 2.42
N GLY A 42 -6.84 -12.73 2.41
CA GLY A 42 -6.95 -14.20 2.31
C GLY A 42 -6.21 -14.90 3.46
N ARG A 43 -5.10 -15.59 3.14
CA ARG A 43 -4.23 -16.26 4.12
C ARG A 43 -3.14 -15.38 4.72
N PHE A 44 -2.95 -14.17 4.21
CA PHE A 44 -1.88 -13.26 4.64
C PHE A 44 -2.41 -12.23 5.63
N ASN A 45 -1.69 -12.01 6.73
CA ASN A 45 -1.96 -10.93 7.68
C ASN A 45 -0.95 -9.82 7.45
N LEU A 46 -1.41 -8.65 6.99
CA LEU A 46 -0.57 -7.50 6.70
C LEU A 46 -0.59 -6.50 7.85
N SER A 47 0.57 -5.92 8.16
CA SER A 47 0.74 -4.91 9.21
C SER A 47 0.33 -3.51 8.77
N HIS A 48 0.21 -3.28 7.46
CA HIS A 48 -0.23 -2.03 6.86
C HIS A 48 -0.79 -2.25 5.45
N ARG A 49 -1.35 -1.21 4.85
CA ARG A 49 -1.96 -1.24 3.51
C ARG A 49 -1.09 -0.64 2.41
N VAL A 50 0.16 -0.29 2.71
CA VAL A 50 1.16 0.12 1.71
C VAL A 50 1.68 -1.13 0.98
N VAL A 51 1.72 -1.07 -0.35
CA VAL A 51 2.16 -2.17 -1.21
C VAL A 51 3.25 -1.66 -2.16
N LEU A 52 4.30 -2.44 -2.38
CA LEU A 52 5.21 -2.19 -3.50
C LEU A 52 4.53 -2.61 -4.81
N ALA A 53 4.21 -1.64 -5.65
CA ALA A 53 3.70 -1.89 -6.99
C ALA A 53 4.73 -2.64 -7.87
N PRO A 54 4.30 -3.37 -8.91
CA PRO A 54 5.21 -3.98 -9.87
C PRO A 54 5.94 -2.89 -10.68
N LEU A 55 7.27 -2.84 -10.58
CA LEU A 55 8.11 -1.82 -11.23
C LEU A 55 9.21 -2.48 -12.08
N THR A 56 9.02 -2.56 -13.40
CA THR A 56 10.06 -3.05 -14.33
C THR A 56 11.32 -2.20 -14.23
N ARG A 57 12.47 -2.84 -13.97
CA ARG A 57 13.76 -2.13 -13.81
C ARG A 57 14.76 -2.34 -14.93
N GLN A 58 14.57 -3.38 -15.76
CA GLN A 58 15.48 -3.77 -16.83
C GLN A 58 16.91 -3.98 -16.32
N ARG A 59 17.06 -4.83 -15.29
CA ARG A 59 18.35 -5.12 -14.64
C ARG A 59 18.63 -6.61 -14.46
N SER A 60 17.95 -7.44 -15.25
CA SER A 60 18.07 -8.90 -15.25
C SER A 60 18.70 -9.35 -16.56
N TYR A 61 20.02 -9.28 -16.64
CA TYR A 61 20.79 -9.59 -17.85
C TYR A 61 20.53 -11.02 -18.31
N GLY A 62 20.20 -11.18 -19.60
CA GLY A 62 19.83 -12.50 -20.13
C GLY A 62 18.58 -13.09 -19.48
N ASN A 63 17.68 -12.23 -18.97
CA ASN A 63 16.47 -12.59 -18.23
C ASN A 63 16.72 -13.24 -16.85
N VAL A 64 17.97 -13.30 -16.39
CA VAL A 64 18.31 -13.85 -15.08
C VAL A 64 18.32 -12.74 -14.02
N PRO A 65 17.51 -12.82 -12.96
CA PRO A 65 17.63 -11.93 -11.81
C PRO A 65 19.06 -11.88 -11.28
N GLN A 66 19.52 -10.67 -10.95
CA GLN A 66 20.91 -10.43 -10.55
C GLN A 66 21.02 -10.28 -9.02
N PRO A 67 22.21 -10.50 -8.42
CA PRO A 67 22.39 -10.39 -6.96
C PRO A 67 21.98 -9.05 -6.36
N HIS A 68 22.05 -7.94 -7.12
CA HIS A 68 21.61 -6.62 -6.64
C HIS A 68 20.09 -6.53 -6.38
N ALA A 69 19.29 -7.41 -6.99
CA ALA A 69 17.85 -7.46 -6.78
C ALA A 69 17.51 -7.89 -5.34
N VAL A 70 18.36 -8.72 -4.72
CA VAL A 70 18.26 -9.08 -3.29
C VAL A 70 18.22 -7.81 -2.45
N LEU A 71 19.25 -6.98 -2.56
CA LEU A 71 19.33 -5.70 -1.85
C LEU A 71 18.15 -4.79 -2.18
N TYR A 72 17.73 -4.72 -3.45
CA TYR A 72 16.63 -3.88 -3.90
C TYR A 72 15.30 -4.23 -3.20
N TYR A 73 14.94 -5.51 -3.12
CA TYR A 73 13.70 -5.96 -2.49
C TYR A 73 13.80 -5.94 -0.96
N SER A 74 14.95 -6.31 -0.37
CA SER A 74 15.14 -6.24 1.09
C SER A 74 15.00 -4.81 1.64
N GLN A 75 15.55 -3.81 0.93
CA GLN A 75 15.39 -2.39 1.32
C GLN A 75 13.93 -1.89 1.29
N ARG A 76 13.02 -2.61 0.62
CA ARG A 76 11.60 -2.27 0.48
C ARG A 76 10.70 -3.16 1.32
N THR A 77 11.29 -4.08 2.07
CA THR A 77 10.57 -5.02 2.90
C THR A 77 10.34 -4.43 4.29
N THR A 78 9.13 -4.63 4.80
CA THR A 78 8.71 -4.26 6.15
C THR A 78 7.97 -5.45 6.78
N PRO A 79 7.97 -5.59 8.12
CA PRO A 79 7.24 -6.67 8.78
C PRO A 79 5.75 -6.67 8.42
N GLY A 80 5.27 -7.73 7.78
CA GLY A 80 3.87 -7.83 7.31
C GLY A 80 3.54 -6.87 6.17
N GLY A 81 4.53 -6.40 5.40
CA GLY A 81 4.32 -5.69 4.14
C GLY A 81 3.96 -6.65 3.00
N PHE A 82 3.39 -6.11 1.92
CA PHE A 82 3.10 -6.86 0.69
C PHE A 82 3.82 -6.23 -0.49
N LEU A 83 4.57 -7.05 -1.24
CA LEU A 83 5.36 -6.63 -2.38
C LEU A 83 4.91 -7.41 -3.62
N VAL A 84 4.78 -6.71 -4.76
CA VAL A 84 4.64 -7.33 -6.07
C VAL A 84 5.95 -7.08 -6.82
N THR A 85 6.55 -8.14 -7.34
CA THR A 85 7.81 -8.05 -8.09
C THR A 85 7.62 -7.29 -9.40
N GLU A 86 8.73 -6.96 -10.05
CA GLU A 86 8.71 -6.49 -11.43
C GLU A 86 8.07 -7.50 -12.40
N ALA A 87 7.63 -7.01 -13.57
CA ALA A 87 7.06 -7.86 -14.59
C ALA A 87 8.06 -8.95 -15.00
N THR A 88 7.64 -10.20 -14.86
CA THR A 88 8.51 -11.38 -15.04
C THR A 88 7.94 -12.25 -16.16
N GLY A 89 8.74 -12.51 -17.19
CA GLY A 89 8.33 -13.32 -18.33
C GLY A 89 8.08 -14.77 -17.94
N VAL A 90 7.04 -15.38 -18.53
CA VAL A 90 6.67 -16.80 -18.30
C VAL A 90 7.15 -17.74 -19.40
N SER A 91 7.69 -17.18 -20.49
CA SER A 91 8.33 -17.85 -21.61
C SER A 91 9.30 -16.89 -22.28
N ASP A 92 10.15 -17.40 -23.16
CA ASP A 92 11.02 -16.61 -24.04
C ASP A 92 10.23 -15.63 -24.92
N THR A 93 9.06 -16.05 -25.38
CA THR A 93 8.13 -15.29 -26.25
C THR A 93 7.29 -14.26 -25.51
N ALA A 94 7.23 -14.31 -24.17
CA ALA A 94 6.45 -13.36 -23.35
C ALA A 94 7.22 -12.06 -23.04
N GLN A 95 8.43 -11.92 -23.57
CA GLN A 95 9.34 -10.84 -23.23
C GLN A 95 9.00 -9.54 -23.99
N GLY A 96 8.57 -8.50 -23.25
CA GLY A 96 8.19 -7.21 -23.83
C GLY A 96 9.31 -6.15 -23.84
N TYR A 97 10.31 -6.28 -22.98
CA TYR A 97 11.41 -5.31 -22.83
C TYR A 97 12.74 -6.05 -22.66
N GLN A 98 13.86 -5.40 -22.98
CA GLN A 98 15.18 -5.97 -22.70
C GLN A 98 15.43 -6.06 -21.18
N ASP A 99 16.18 -7.08 -20.75
CA ASP A 99 16.64 -7.28 -19.36
C ASP A 99 15.55 -7.31 -18.27
N THR A 100 14.32 -7.72 -18.59
CA THR A 100 13.33 -8.07 -17.54
C THR A 100 13.52 -9.52 -17.13
N PRO A 101 13.28 -9.86 -15.86
CA PRO A 101 13.51 -11.21 -15.38
C PRO A 101 12.54 -12.22 -16.00
N GLY A 102 12.94 -13.49 -16.01
CA GLY A 102 12.11 -14.62 -16.36
C GLY A 102 11.78 -15.53 -15.17
N ILE A 103 10.89 -16.50 -15.40
CA ILE A 103 10.57 -17.60 -14.47
C ILE A 103 10.31 -18.96 -15.15
N TRP A 104 10.76 -19.14 -16.40
CA TRP A 104 10.51 -20.36 -17.18
C TRP A 104 11.65 -21.39 -17.21
N THR A 105 12.83 -21.04 -16.70
CA THR A 105 13.99 -21.95 -16.64
C THR A 105 14.34 -22.26 -15.18
N LYS A 106 15.06 -23.37 -14.96
CA LYS A 106 15.61 -23.68 -13.63
C LYS A 106 16.57 -22.59 -13.15
N GLU A 107 17.39 -22.04 -14.04
CA GLU A 107 18.30 -20.95 -13.71
C GLU A 107 17.56 -19.71 -13.20
N HIS A 108 16.44 -19.33 -13.83
CA HIS A 108 15.60 -18.25 -13.34
C HIS A 108 15.08 -18.53 -11.93
N VAL A 109 14.59 -19.76 -11.68
CA VAL A 109 14.10 -20.16 -10.36
C VAL A 109 15.21 -20.06 -9.31
N GLU A 110 16.40 -20.59 -9.59
CA GLU A 110 17.54 -20.52 -8.66
C GLU A 110 17.98 -19.08 -8.40
N ALA A 111 17.92 -18.21 -9.40
CA ALA A 111 18.23 -16.79 -9.24
C ALA A 111 17.18 -16.02 -8.43
N TRP A 112 15.90 -16.43 -8.47
CA TRP A 112 14.83 -15.81 -7.68
C TRP A 112 14.84 -16.22 -6.21
N LYS A 113 15.24 -17.46 -5.88
CA LYS A 113 15.28 -17.95 -4.48
C LYS A 113 15.93 -16.99 -3.48
N PRO A 114 17.19 -16.53 -3.67
CA PRO A 114 17.83 -15.63 -2.70
C PRO A 114 17.10 -14.27 -2.56
N ILE A 115 16.37 -13.84 -3.60
CA ILE A 115 15.55 -12.61 -3.53
C ILE A 115 14.33 -12.85 -2.64
N VAL A 116 13.67 -13.99 -2.79
CA VAL A 116 12.51 -14.38 -1.97
C VAL A 116 12.94 -14.62 -0.52
N ASP A 117 14.09 -15.26 -0.31
CA ASP A 117 14.63 -15.55 1.03
C ASP A 117 14.98 -14.26 1.78
N ALA A 118 15.44 -13.21 1.09
CA ALA A 118 15.79 -11.94 1.73
C ALA A 118 14.60 -11.02 2.01
N VAL A 119 13.39 -11.41 1.58
CA VAL A 119 12.11 -10.74 1.87
C VAL A 119 11.37 -11.41 3.04
N HIS A 120 11.59 -12.72 3.26
CA HIS A 120 10.92 -13.51 4.29
C HIS A 120 11.78 -13.65 5.55
#